data_AF-A0A9P0JND0-F1
#
_entry.id   AF-A0A9P0JND0-F1
#
_cell.length_a   1.000
_cell.length_b   1.000
_cell.length_c   1.000
_cell.angle_alpha   90.00
_cell.angle_beta   90.00
_cell.angle_gamma   90.00
#
_symmetry.space_group_name_H-M   'P 1'
#
loop_
_entity.id
_entity.type
_entity.pdbx_description
1 polymer ?
#
loop_
_entity_poly.entity_id
_entity_poly.type
_entity_poly.pdbx_seq_one_letter_code
_entity_poly.pdbx_strand_id
1 'polypeptide(L)'
;MYKVKPGNGAEAWRRHFLEERDRILSLKLKAVQFQAKVAAETIKRKRGGKIEADFTIFPTKEMAKALTETKSVKVGYLKIPKSCLPTNEKPRIVNLELDFENLQKILKTLLQ
;
A
#
# COMPACT_ATOMS: atom_id res chain seq x y z
N MET A 1 -24.24 23.60 -16.71
CA MET A 1 -24.56 24.95 -16.21
C MET A 1 -25.96 24.92 -15.60
N TYR A 2 -26.07 25.00 -14.28
CA TYR A 2 -27.37 25.05 -13.58
C TYR A 2 -27.93 26.48 -13.64
N LYS A 3 -29.09 26.67 -14.29
CA LYS A 3 -29.81 27.95 -14.31
C LYS A 3 -30.66 28.04 -13.04
N VAL A 4 -30.21 28.82 -12.06
CA VAL A 4 -30.97 29.07 -10.82
C VAL A 4 -31.86 30.29 -11.04
N LYS A 5 -33.16 30.19 -10.72
CA LYS A 5 -34.10 31.33 -10.76
C LYS A 5 -33.67 32.40 -9.75
N PRO A 6 -33.79 33.71 -10.09
CA PRO A 6 -33.37 34.79 -9.21
C PRO A 6 -34.24 34.77 -7.94
N GLY A 7 -33.62 34.61 -6.77
CA GLY A 7 -34.27 34.58 -5.46
C GLY A 7 -34.02 33.31 -4.62
N ASN A 8 -33.63 32.18 -5.23
CA ASN A 8 -33.49 30.88 -4.51
C ASN A 8 -32.06 30.32 -4.46
N GLY A 9 -31.06 31.19 -4.63
CA GLY A 9 -29.64 30.80 -4.71
C GLY A 9 -29.13 30.05 -3.48
N ALA A 10 -29.42 30.54 -2.26
CA ALA A 10 -28.91 29.94 -1.04
C ALA A 10 -29.44 28.51 -0.81
N GLU A 11 -30.70 28.24 -1.12
CA GLU A 11 -31.28 26.89 -1.04
C GLU A 11 -30.74 25.96 -2.13
N ALA A 12 -30.56 26.47 -3.35
CA ALA A 12 -29.96 25.71 -4.45
C ALA A 12 -28.52 25.31 -4.13
N TRP A 13 -27.73 26.21 -3.54
CA TRP A 13 -26.38 25.91 -3.05
C TRP A 13 -26.40 24.89 -1.92
N ARG A 14 -27.29 25.02 -0.92
CA ARG A 14 -27.43 24.02 0.16
C ARG A 14 -27.76 22.63 -0.38
N ARG A 15 -28.70 22.52 -1.33
CA ARG A 15 -29.04 21.25 -1.99
C ARG A 15 -27.85 20.67 -2.75
N HIS A 16 -27.15 21.49 -3.53
CA HIS A 16 -25.94 21.06 -4.24
C HIS A 16 -24.85 20.53 -3.29
N PHE A 17 -24.60 21.20 -2.16
CA PHE A 17 -23.63 20.71 -1.17
C PHE A 17 -24.07 19.40 -0.51
N LEU A 18 -25.36 19.23 -0.24
CA LEU A 18 -25.90 17.97 0.29
C LEU A 18 -25.75 16.83 -0.72
N GLU A 19 -26.16 17.06 -1.97
CA GLU A 19 -26.01 16.10 -3.07
C GLU A 19 -24.55 15.70 -3.31
N GLU A 20 -23.63 16.66 -3.28
CA GLU A 20 -22.20 16.37 -3.46
C GLU A 20 -21.63 15.60 -2.26
N ARG A 21 -22.06 15.92 -1.03
CA ARG A 21 -21.66 15.17 0.16
C ARG A 21 -22.14 13.72 0.09
N ASP A 22 -23.40 13.51 -0.28
CA ASP A 22 -23.99 12.18 -0.40
C ASP A 22 -23.33 11.40 -1.53
N ARG A 23 -22.99 12.07 -2.64
CA ARG A 23 -22.21 11.48 -3.72
C ARG A 23 -20.84 11.02 -3.25
N ILE A 24 -20.10 11.85 -2.52
CA ILE A 24 -18.78 11.50 -1.97
C ILE A 24 -18.90 10.31 -1.01
N LEU A 25 -19.92 10.30 -0.13
CA LEU A 25 -20.16 9.18 0.77
C LEU A 25 -20.47 7.89 0.02
N SER A 26 -21.32 7.96 -1.01
CA SER A 26 -21.63 6.81 -1.85
C SER A 26 -20.40 6.25 -2.57
N LEU A 27 -19.52 7.12 -3.05
CA LEU A 27 -18.26 6.75 -3.70
C LEU A 27 -17.29 6.10 -2.71
N LYS A 28 -17.18 6.65 -1.49
CA LYS A 28 -16.38 6.05 -0.42
C LYS A 28 -16.86 4.64 -0.07
N LEU A 29 -18.16 4.43 0.11
CA LEU A 29 -18.73 3.12 0.39
C LEU A 29 -18.45 2.12 -0.73
N LYS A 30 -18.64 2.53 -1.99
CA LYS A 30 -18.31 1.70 -3.16
C LYS A 30 -16.82 1.36 -3.22
N ALA A 31 -15.95 2.32 -2.91
CA ALA A 31 -14.50 2.11 -2.88
C ALA A 31 -14.11 1.10 -1.80
N VAL A 32 -14.68 1.18 -0.59
CA VAL A 32 -14.44 0.23 0.50
C VAL A 32 -14.90 -1.19 0.10
N GLN A 33 -16.11 -1.31 -0.47
CA GLN A 33 -16.61 -2.61 -0.95
C GLN A 33 -15.74 -3.18 -2.05
N PHE A 34 -15.26 -2.35 -2.97
CA PHE A 34 -14.37 -2.76 -4.05
C PHE A 34 -13.01 -3.21 -3.50
N GLN A 35 -12.43 -2.47 -2.56
CA GLN A 35 -11.17 -2.84 -1.90
C GLN A 35 -11.29 -4.20 -1.20
N ALA A 36 -12.40 -4.46 -0.51
CA ALA A 36 -12.66 -5.75 0.12
C ALA A 36 -12.76 -6.90 -0.91
N LYS A 37 -13.43 -6.67 -2.05
CA LYS A 37 -13.53 -7.65 -3.14
C LYS A 37 -12.18 -7.95 -3.77
N VAL A 38 -11.38 -6.92 -4.03
CA VAL A 38 -10.03 -7.07 -4.58
C VAL A 38 -9.15 -7.87 -3.61
N ALA A 39 -9.15 -7.52 -2.32
CA ALA A 39 -8.41 -8.26 -1.31
C ALA A 39 -8.82 -9.74 -1.25
N ALA A 40 -10.13 -10.03 -1.27
CA ALA A 40 -10.64 -11.39 -1.29
C ALA A 40 -10.18 -12.18 -2.54
N GLU A 41 -10.21 -11.57 -3.71
CA GLU A 41 -9.73 -12.20 -4.94
C GLU A 41 -8.20 -12.43 -4.92
N THR A 42 -7.42 -11.49 -4.38
CA THR A 42 -5.98 -11.66 -4.20
C THR A 42 -5.67 -12.85 -3.28
N ILE A 43 -6.39 -13.00 -2.18
CA ILE A 43 -6.25 -14.14 -1.26
C ILE A 43 -6.60 -15.46 -1.96
N LYS A 44 -7.71 -15.51 -2.71
CA LYS A 44 -8.12 -16.72 -3.44
C LYS A 44 -7.09 -17.18 -4.46
N ARG A 45 -6.48 -16.25 -5.20
CA ARG A 45 -5.48 -16.55 -6.24
C ARG A 45 -4.12 -16.95 -5.65
N LYS A 46 -3.82 -16.56 -4.41
CA LYS A 46 -2.54 -16.85 -3.77
C LYS A 46 -2.54 -18.27 -3.17
N ARG A 47 -1.77 -19.17 -3.79
CA ARG A 47 -1.55 -20.53 -3.26
C ARG A 47 -0.97 -20.47 -1.84
N GLY A 48 -1.60 -21.17 -0.89
CA GLY A 48 -1.18 -21.22 0.51
C GLY A 48 -1.47 -19.96 1.35
N GLY A 49 -2.08 -18.93 0.78
CA GLY A 49 -2.42 -17.69 1.49
C GLY A 49 -3.80 -17.69 2.14
N LYS A 50 -4.52 -18.82 2.09
CA LYS A 50 -5.91 -18.95 2.52
C LYS A 50 -6.12 -20.17 3.41
N ILE A 51 -7.09 -20.06 4.31
CA ILE A 51 -7.63 -21.12 5.15
C ILE A 51 -9.10 -21.27 4.77
N GLU A 52 -9.50 -22.49 4.41
CA GLU A 52 -10.89 -22.82 4.12
C GLU A 52 -11.58 -23.20 5.43
N ALA A 53 -12.63 -22.47 5.79
CA ALA A 53 -13.54 -22.79 6.89
C ALA A 53 -14.93 -23.08 6.32
N ASP A 54 -15.80 -23.71 7.11
CA ASP A 54 -17.08 -24.31 6.66
C ASP A 54 -17.99 -23.37 5.85
N PHE A 55 -17.91 -22.06 6.05
CA PHE A 55 -18.76 -21.07 5.37
C PHE A 55 -18.01 -19.99 4.61
N THR A 56 -16.72 -19.79 4.88
CA THR A 56 -15.96 -18.64 4.37
C THR A 56 -14.47 -18.94 4.27
N ILE A 57 -13.80 -18.24 3.35
CA ILE A 57 -12.34 -18.29 3.18
C ILE A 57 -11.72 -17.15 3.99
N PHE A 58 -10.78 -17.47 4.87
CA PHE A 58 -10.00 -16.49 5.62
C PHE A 58 -8.56 -16.41 5.11
N PRO A 59 -7.91 -15.24 5.14
CA PRO A 59 -6.47 -15.17 4.90
C PRO A 59 -5.70 -15.87 6.02
N THR A 60 -4.54 -16.43 5.71
CA THR A 60 -3.58 -16.85 6.74
C THR A 60 -3.03 -15.64 7.49
N LYS A 61 -2.45 -15.85 8.67
CA LYS A 61 -1.87 -14.78 9.50
C LYS A 61 -0.76 -14.02 8.74
N GLU A 62 0.03 -14.76 7.96
CA GLU A 62 1.11 -14.24 7.12
C GLU A 62 0.55 -13.42 5.96
N MET A 63 -0.51 -13.90 5.31
CA MET A 63 -1.17 -13.18 4.22
C MET A 63 -1.86 -11.90 4.70
N ALA A 64 -2.51 -11.96 5.87
CA ALA A 64 -3.10 -10.78 6.50
C ALA A 64 -2.03 -9.71 6.79
N LYS A 65 -0.87 -10.13 7.29
CA LYS A 65 0.27 -9.23 7.51
C LYS A 65 0.82 -8.67 6.19
N ALA A 66 0.99 -9.51 5.17
CA ALA A 66 1.48 -9.10 3.86
C ALA A 66 0.56 -8.09 3.15
N LEU A 67 -0.76 -8.19 3.35
CA LEU A 67 -1.72 -7.20 2.81
C LEU A 67 -1.60 -5.82 3.48
N THR A 68 -1.13 -5.78 4.73
CA THR A 68 -0.93 -4.53 5.48
C THR A 68 0.46 -3.92 5.30
N GLU A 69 1.48 -4.76 5.05
CA GLU A 69 2.86 -4.33 4.85
C GLU A 69 3.07 -3.74 3.46
N THR A 70 2.83 -2.44 3.34
CA THR A 70 2.99 -1.69 2.08
C THR A 70 4.37 -1.07 1.89
N LYS A 71 5.23 -1.08 2.93
CA LYS A 71 6.50 -0.38 2.94
C LYS A 71 7.64 -1.29 3.36
N SER A 72 8.79 -1.15 2.70
CA SER A 72 10.03 -1.80 3.10
C SER A 72 10.44 -1.34 4.50
N VAL A 73 10.87 -2.29 5.34
CA VAL A 73 11.36 -1.99 6.69
C VAL A 73 12.85 -1.72 6.61
N LYS A 74 13.30 -0.58 7.15
CA LYS A 74 14.73 -0.25 7.23
C LYS A 74 15.40 -1.11 8.31
N VAL A 75 16.17 -2.11 7.89
CA VAL A 75 16.86 -3.05 8.79
C VAL A 75 18.16 -2.47 9.35
N GLY A 76 18.86 -1.60 8.60
CA GLY A 76 20.12 -1.01 9.05
C GLY A 76 20.79 -0.10 8.04
N TYR A 77 22.08 0.17 8.26
CA TYR A 77 22.96 0.87 7.32
C TYR A 77 24.37 0.29 7.38
N LEU A 78 25.06 0.26 6.24
CA LEU A 78 26.46 -0.13 6.15
C LEU A 78 27.28 1.08 5.72
N LYS A 79 28.38 1.36 6.43
CA LYS A 79 29.34 2.41 6.06
C LYS A 79 30.50 1.76 5.33
N ILE A 80 30.64 2.07 4.05
CA ILE A 80 31.79 1.64 3.24
C ILE A 80 32.84 2.77 3.29
N PRO A 81 34.09 2.49 3.71
CA PRO A 81 35.16 3.48 3.71
C PRO A 81 35.46 4.01 2.31
N LYS A 82 35.89 5.27 2.22
CA LYS A 82 36.22 5.92 0.92
C LYS A 82 37.38 5.23 0.19
N SER A 83 38.24 4.52 0.90
CA SER A 83 39.36 3.76 0.32
C SER A 83 38.90 2.60 -0.56
N CYS A 84 37.66 2.12 -0.39
CA CYS A 84 37.09 1.03 -1.18
C CYS A 84 36.31 1.55 -2.42
N LEU A 85 36.25 2.87 -2.63
CA LEU A 85 35.58 3.45 -3.78
C LEU A 85 36.59 3.63 -4.94
N PRO A 86 36.17 3.39 -6.19
CA PRO A 86 36.99 3.74 -7.34
C PRO A 86 37.25 5.26 -7.36
N THR A 87 38.44 5.65 -7.84
CA THR A 87 39.02 7.01 -7.70
C THR A 87 38.14 8.15 -8.24
N ASN A 88 37.11 7.82 -9.03
CA ASN A 88 36.22 8.78 -9.69
C ASN A 88 34.82 8.90 -9.04
N GLU A 89 34.52 8.11 -8.01
CA GLU A 89 33.19 8.11 -7.37
C GLU A 89 33.15 8.91 -6.07
N LYS A 90 32.12 9.76 -5.95
CA LYS A 90 31.85 10.51 -4.73
C LYS A 90 31.08 9.64 -3.73
N PRO A 91 31.38 9.72 -2.43
CA PRO A 91 30.60 9.03 -1.40
C PRO A 91 29.13 9.46 -1.46
N ARG A 92 28.22 8.51 -1.51
CA ARG A 92 26.77 8.75 -1.55
C ARG A 92 26.04 7.73 -0.68
N ILE A 93 24.85 8.12 -0.24
CA ILE A 93 23.94 7.21 0.44
C ILE A 93 23.13 6.49 -0.63
N VAL A 94 23.20 5.16 -0.63
CA VAL A 94 22.42 4.30 -1.53
C VAL A 94 21.41 3.55 -0.70
N ASN A 95 20.13 3.72 -1.01
CA ASN A 95 19.07 2.91 -0.42
C ASN A 95 18.99 1.59 -1.19
N LEU A 96 19.35 0.50 -0.52
CA LEU A 96 19.27 -0.84 -1.09
C LEU A 96 18.03 -1.53 -0.56
N GLU A 97 17.14 -1.92 -1.46
CA GLU A 97 16.03 -2.82 -1.16
C GLU A 97 16.50 -4.25 -1.42
N LEU A 98 16.48 -5.07 -0.38
CA LEU A 98 16.98 -6.44 -0.42
C LEU A 98 15.86 -7.39 -0.01
N ASP A 99 15.77 -8.51 -0.72
CA ASP A 99 15.03 -9.67 -0.25
C ASP A 99 15.83 -10.42 0.83
N PHE A 100 15.16 -11.36 1.49
CA PHE A 100 15.76 -12.14 2.57
C PHE A 100 16.96 -12.97 2.09
N GLU A 101 16.88 -13.56 0.90
CA GLU A 101 17.94 -14.42 0.36
C GLU A 101 19.22 -13.62 0.06
N ASN A 102 19.10 -12.45 -0.56
CA ASN A 102 20.24 -11.61 -0.89
C ASN A 102 20.84 -10.97 0.36
N LEU A 103 20.02 -10.61 1.35
CA LEU A 103 20.54 -10.19 2.66
C LEU A 103 21.35 -11.31 3.31
N GLN A 104 20.86 -12.55 3.30
CA GLN A 104 21.61 -13.69 3.85
C GLN A 104 22.93 -13.95 3.11
N LYS A 105 22.95 -13.84 1.79
CA LYS A 105 24.19 -13.98 1.00
C LYS A 105 25.22 -12.93 1.42
N ILE A 106 24.81 -11.67 1.53
CA ILE A 106 25.68 -10.57 1.98
C ILE A 106 26.21 -10.82 3.40
N LEU A 107 25.35 -11.22 4.33
CA LEU A 107 25.76 -11.52 5.71
C LEU A 107 26.77 -12.67 5.77
N LYS A 108 26.59 -13.73 4.96
CA LYS A 108 27.55 -14.84 4.89
C LYS A 108 28.90 -14.39 4.34
N THR A 109 28.92 -13.54 3.33
CA THR A 109 30.18 -13.01 2.76
C THR A 109 30.91 -12.04 3.67
N LEU A 110 30.22 -11.40 4.62
CA LEU A 110 30.83 -10.44 5.56
C LEU A 110 31.30 -11.09 6.86
N LEU A 111 30.83 -12.29 7.18
CA LEU A 111 31.18 -13.06 8.38
C LEU A 111 32.25 -14.13 8.14
N GLN A 112 32.64 -14.36 6.88
CA GLN A 112 33.82 -15.15 6.51
C GLN A 112 35.03 -14.25 6.42
#